data_AF-A0A1X7KVB5-F1
#
_entry.id   AF-A0A1X7KVB5-F1
#
_cell.length_a   1.000
_cell.length_b   1.000
_cell.length_c   1.000
_cell.angle_alpha   90.00
_cell.angle_beta   90.00
_cell.angle_gamma   90.00
#
_symmetry.space_group_name_H-M   'P 1'
#
loop_
_entity.id
_entity.type
_entity.pdbx_description
1 polymer ?
#
loop_
_entity_poly.entity_id
_entity_poly.type
_entity_poly.pdbx_seq_one_letter_code
_entity_poly.pdbx_strand_id
1 'polypeptide(L)'
;MKKLLTVIFLACAMVFAQEGSIKPEFQAFSGALIKLKKAEKGFHKFRLRVDVAPWAFLAEGEVQAPGGDSDVLITALFDRALYAVLAYIPDKIAAGSDGEEYNVGFFDMMLYYDEEPTRIRNLSFKLLPPANDSWAQSILDDALQSGSLLGKIWSGKYEREITKASAVPIDKTKLVDMQQKRQAAKAAEAERKAKEEADRRAREKAEKAEKAKFKSKKHDDLDCSSRKLTAKQKRRCKMNGK
;
A
#
# COMPACT_ATOMS: atom_id res chain seq x y z
N MET A 1 -21.93 -2.47 46.49
CA MET A 1 -22.63 -1.78 45.38
C MET A 1 -21.79 -0.69 44.70
N LYS A 2 -21.13 0.24 45.42
CA LYS A 2 -20.29 1.28 44.78
C LYS A 2 -19.15 0.75 43.90
N LYS A 3 -18.48 -0.34 44.32
CA LYS A 3 -17.36 -0.95 43.56
C LYS A 3 -17.79 -1.68 42.27
N LEU A 4 -19.04 -2.14 42.20
CA LEU A 4 -19.56 -2.83 41.01
C LEU A 4 -19.93 -1.81 39.91
N LEU A 5 -20.51 -0.68 40.32
CA LEU A 5 -20.84 0.44 39.43
C LEU A 5 -19.60 1.09 38.83
N THR A 6 -18.50 1.25 39.58
CA THR A 6 -17.24 1.79 39.02
C THR A 6 -16.60 0.87 37.99
N VAL A 7 -16.69 -0.45 38.15
CA VAL A 7 -16.16 -1.41 37.15
C VAL A 7 -17.01 -1.39 35.87
N ILE A 8 -18.32 -1.24 35.97
CA ILE A 8 -19.22 -1.08 34.81
C ILE A 8 -18.94 0.25 34.08
N PHE A 9 -18.76 1.34 34.81
CA PHE A 9 -18.41 2.64 34.21
C PHE A 9 -17.02 2.64 33.57
N LEU A 10 -16.04 1.95 34.15
CA LEU A 10 -14.70 1.82 33.55
C LEU A 10 -14.74 0.95 32.29
N ALA A 11 -15.53 -0.12 32.29
CA ALA A 11 -15.72 -0.98 31.12
C ALA A 11 -16.46 -0.25 29.97
N CYS A 12 -17.51 0.52 30.28
CA CYS A 12 -18.17 1.37 29.27
C CYS A 12 -17.23 2.45 28.73
N ALA A 13 -16.43 3.10 29.58
CA ALA A 13 -15.49 4.13 29.14
C ALA A 13 -14.40 3.60 28.19
N MET A 14 -13.94 2.35 28.35
CA MET A 14 -13.00 1.73 27.40
C MET A 14 -13.64 1.42 26.05
N VAL A 15 -14.92 1.03 26.01
CA VAL A 15 -15.66 0.78 24.76
C VAL A 15 -15.85 2.08 23.97
N PHE A 16 -16.23 3.18 24.64
CA PHE A 16 -16.38 4.48 23.98
C PHE A 16 -15.05 5.12 23.55
N ALA A 17 -13.94 4.83 24.24
CA ALA A 17 -12.62 5.35 23.87
C ALA A 17 -12.05 4.67 22.59
N GLN A 18 -12.42 3.41 22.31
CA GLN A 18 -11.98 2.70 21.10
C GLN A 18 -12.74 3.15 19.84
N GLU A 19 -14.01 3.57 19.94
CA GLU A 19 -14.78 4.09 18.81
C GLU A 19 -14.19 5.40 18.22
N GLY A 20 -13.35 6.11 18.99
CA GLY A 20 -12.68 7.34 18.56
C GLY A 20 -11.30 7.16 17.91
N SER A 21 -10.68 5.97 17.98
CA SER A 21 -9.31 5.76 17.49
C SER A 21 -9.24 5.20 16.06
N ILE A 22 -10.27 4.49 15.61
CA ILE A 22 -10.30 3.88 14.28
C ILE A 22 -11.10 4.79 13.35
N LYS A 23 -10.41 5.46 12.43
CA LYS A 23 -11.04 6.31 11.41
C LYS A 23 -11.00 5.62 10.05
N PRO A 24 -12.14 5.17 9.50
CA PRO A 24 -12.16 4.54 8.20
C PRO A 24 -11.97 5.56 7.07
N GLU A 25 -11.44 5.08 5.96
CA GLU A 25 -11.44 5.74 4.66
C GLU A 25 -12.25 4.94 3.64
N PHE A 26 -12.60 5.60 2.53
CA PHE A 26 -13.51 5.07 1.54
C PHE A 26 -12.91 5.17 0.14
N GLN A 27 -13.02 4.10 -0.64
CA GLN A 27 -12.61 4.07 -2.03
C GLN A 27 -13.72 3.49 -2.88
N ALA A 28 -14.20 4.24 -3.87
CA ALA A 28 -15.17 3.75 -4.82
C ALA A 28 -14.50 3.04 -6.01
N PHE A 29 -15.14 1.98 -6.48
CA PHE A 29 -14.79 1.18 -7.65
C PHE A 29 -16.00 1.15 -8.60
N SER A 30 -15.73 1.34 -9.89
CA SER A 30 -16.75 1.32 -10.92
C SER A 30 -17.44 -0.04 -10.98
N GLY A 31 -18.74 -0.04 -11.30
CA GLY A 31 -19.51 -1.24 -11.62
C GLY A 31 -18.87 -2.10 -12.71
N ALA A 32 -18.06 -1.53 -13.62
CA ALA A 32 -17.35 -2.29 -14.64
C ALA A 32 -16.42 -3.40 -14.09
N LEU A 33 -16.03 -3.31 -12.81
CA LEU A 33 -15.23 -4.31 -12.10
C LEU A 33 -16.08 -5.38 -11.38
N ILE A 34 -17.40 -5.17 -11.35
CA ILE A 34 -18.39 -6.03 -10.69
C ILE A 34 -18.97 -7.00 -11.70
N LYS A 35 -19.03 -8.28 -11.31
CA LYS A 35 -19.78 -9.31 -12.03
C LYS A 35 -20.98 -9.73 -11.19
N LEU A 36 -22.17 -9.65 -11.77
CA LEU A 36 -23.41 -10.14 -11.18
C LEU A 36 -23.79 -11.48 -11.81
N LYS A 37 -24.20 -12.44 -10.98
CA LYS A 37 -24.89 -13.65 -11.44
C LYS A 37 -26.40 -13.43 -11.39
N LYS A 38 -27.17 -14.32 -12.04
CA LYS A 38 -28.63 -14.33 -11.97
C LYS A 38 -29.12 -14.31 -10.52
N ALA A 39 -30.18 -13.55 -10.25
CA ALA A 39 -30.74 -13.44 -8.93
C ALA A 39 -31.38 -14.76 -8.46
N GLU A 40 -31.17 -15.09 -7.19
CA GLU A 40 -31.84 -16.16 -6.48
C GLU A 40 -32.54 -15.53 -5.26
N LYS A 41 -33.87 -15.65 -5.17
CA LYS A 41 -34.67 -15.05 -4.08
C LYS A 41 -34.44 -13.54 -3.89
N GLY A 42 -34.29 -12.80 -4.99
CA GLY A 42 -34.08 -11.34 -4.97
C GLY A 42 -32.63 -10.90 -4.71
N PHE A 43 -31.67 -11.82 -4.61
CA PHE A 43 -30.25 -11.51 -4.41
C PHE A 43 -29.39 -11.96 -5.59
N HIS A 44 -28.55 -11.07 -6.12
CA HIS A 44 -27.48 -11.41 -7.05
C HIS A 44 -26.23 -11.82 -6.28
N LYS A 45 -25.61 -12.93 -6.65
CA LYS A 45 -24.21 -13.17 -6.25
C LYS A 45 -23.34 -12.20 -7.03
N PHE A 46 -22.60 -11.35 -6.33
CA PHE A 46 -21.67 -10.42 -6.93
C PHE A 46 -20.22 -10.83 -6.67
N ARG A 47 -19.34 -10.36 -7.56
CA ARG A 47 -17.90 -10.47 -7.43
C ARG A 47 -17.24 -9.19 -7.92
N LEU A 48 -16.53 -8.50 -7.04
CA LEU A 48 -15.65 -7.38 -7.36
C LEU A 48 -14.20 -7.85 -7.27
N ARG A 49 -13.43 -7.71 -8.36
CA ARG A 49 -12.02 -8.10 -8.40
C ARG A 49 -11.15 -6.91 -8.77
N VAL A 50 -10.10 -6.67 -7.99
CA VAL A 50 -9.08 -5.66 -8.25
C VAL A 50 -7.71 -6.30 -8.02
N ASP A 51 -6.84 -6.28 -9.02
CA ASP A 51 -5.51 -6.93 -8.98
C ASP A 51 -4.40 -5.99 -9.46
N VAL A 52 -4.45 -4.73 -9.01
CA VAL A 52 -3.48 -3.69 -9.35
C VAL A 52 -3.16 -2.82 -8.13
N ALA A 53 -1.87 -2.70 -7.79
CA ALA A 53 -1.38 -1.90 -6.67
C ALA A 53 -1.97 -0.47 -6.65
N PRO A 54 -2.40 0.05 -5.49
CA PRO A 54 -2.21 -0.52 -4.15
C PRO A 54 -3.31 -1.51 -3.71
N TRP A 55 -4.07 -2.11 -4.64
CA TRP A 55 -5.20 -2.98 -4.33
C TRP A 55 -5.04 -4.36 -4.98
N ALA A 56 -5.10 -5.43 -4.18
CA ALA A 56 -5.09 -6.80 -4.70
C ALA A 56 -6.08 -7.65 -3.88
N PHE A 57 -7.36 -7.58 -4.24
CA PHE A 57 -8.42 -8.24 -3.50
C PHE A 57 -9.59 -8.71 -4.38
N LEU A 58 -10.36 -9.62 -3.80
CA LEU A 58 -11.61 -10.13 -4.31
C LEU A 58 -12.67 -9.96 -3.22
N ALA A 59 -13.73 -9.20 -3.51
CA ALA A 59 -14.91 -9.12 -2.66
C ALA A 59 -16.05 -9.91 -3.29
N GLU A 60 -16.66 -10.80 -2.52
CA GLU A 60 -17.78 -11.66 -2.95
C GLU A 60 -18.90 -11.57 -1.93
N GLY A 61 -20.14 -11.64 -2.41
CA GLY A 61 -21.30 -11.66 -1.54
C GLY A 61 -22.60 -11.74 -2.33
N GLU A 62 -23.70 -11.44 -1.66
CA GLU A 62 -25.03 -11.39 -2.24
C GLU A 62 -25.62 -10.00 -2.07
N VAL A 63 -26.10 -9.39 -3.15
CA VAL A 63 -26.64 -8.03 -3.17
C VAL A 63 -28.08 -8.01 -3.66
N GLN A 64 -28.91 -7.19 -3.02
CA GLN A 64 -30.29 -6.93 -3.39
C GLN A 64 -30.49 -5.42 -3.62
N ALA A 65 -31.23 -5.07 -4.68
CA ALA A 65 -31.53 -3.68 -5.02
C ALA A 65 -32.37 -2.99 -3.94
N PRO A 66 -32.26 -1.65 -3.80
CA PRO A 66 -33.29 -0.86 -3.12
C PRO A 66 -34.66 -1.17 -3.76
N GLY A 67 -35.67 -1.48 -2.94
CA GLY A 67 -37.00 -1.87 -3.43
C GLY A 67 -37.16 -3.33 -3.88
N GLY A 68 -36.08 -4.10 -4.03
CA GLY A 68 -36.12 -5.55 -4.20
C GLY A 68 -36.29 -6.08 -5.64
N ASP A 69 -36.37 -5.22 -6.65
CA ASP A 69 -36.33 -5.62 -8.05
C ASP A 69 -34.89 -5.99 -8.45
N SER A 70 -34.68 -7.26 -8.80
CA SER A 70 -33.37 -7.79 -9.16
C SER A 70 -32.83 -7.22 -10.46
N ASP A 71 -33.69 -7.00 -11.45
CA ASP A 71 -33.22 -6.71 -12.81
C ASP A 71 -32.59 -5.32 -12.92
N VAL A 72 -32.97 -4.41 -12.00
CA VAL A 72 -32.44 -3.05 -11.91
C VAL A 72 -30.93 -3.02 -11.72
N LEU A 73 -30.35 -3.93 -10.93
CA LEU A 73 -28.89 -3.94 -10.72
C LEU A 73 -28.12 -4.37 -11.97
N ILE A 74 -28.71 -5.24 -12.79
CA ILE A 74 -28.12 -5.64 -14.07
C ILE A 74 -28.18 -4.47 -15.04
N THR A 75 -29.33 -3.80 -15.15
CA THR A 75 -29.49 -2.60 -15.98
C THR A 75 -28.53 -1.49 -15.55
N ALA A 76 -28.45 -1.20 -14.25
CA ALA A 76 -27.53 -0.23 -13.68
C ALA A 76 -26.05 -0.53 -13.95
N LEU A 77 -25.69 -1.81 -14.03
CA LEU A 77 -24.33 -2.23 -14.41
C LEU A 77 -24.02 -1.84 -15.86
N PHE A 78 -24.97 -2.00 -16.77
CA PHE A 78 -24.84 -1.60 -18.17
C PHE A 78 -24.83 -0.08 -18.34
N ASP A 79 -25.69 0.62 -17.59
CA ASP A 79 -25.84 2.08 -17.63
C ASP A 79 -24.74 2.82 -16.83
N ARG A 80 -23.83 2.07 -16.20
CA ARG A 80 -22.74 2.60 -15.35
C ARG A 80 -23.22 3.37 -14.12
N ALA A 81 -24.46 3.14 -13.70
CA ALA A 81 -25.06 3.68 -12.48
C ALA A 81 -24.71 2.87 -11.22
N LEU A 82 -24.23 1.63 -11.39
CA LEU A 82 -23.78 0.79 -10.29
C LEU A 82 -22.30 1.06 -9.95
N TYR A 83 -21.98 1.25 -8.68
CA TYR A 83 -20.60 1.31 -8.17
C TYR A 83 -20.49 0.69 -6.78
N ALA A 84 -19.29 0.29 -6.37
CA ALA A 84 -19.01 -0.25 -5.05
C ALA A 84 -18.13 0.72 -4.26
N VAL A 85 -18.46 0.98 -3.01
CA VAL A 85 -17.65 1.75 -2.07
C VAL A 85 -17.07 0.80 -1.03
N LEU A 86 -15.75 0.69 -1.02
CA LEU A 86 -14.98 -0.09 -0.06
C LEU A 86 -14.64 0.78 1.15
N ALA A 87 -14.94 0.30 2.36
CA ALA A 87 -14.47 0.89 3.60
C ALA A 87 -13.22 0.15 4.09
N TYR A 88 -12.17 0.90 4.43
CA TYR A 88 -10.91 0.36 4.89
C TYR A 88 -10.29 1.22 6.01
N ILE A 89 -9.43 0.60 6.81
CA ILE A 89 -8.62 1.29 7.81
C ILE A 89 -7.32 1.73 7.12
N PRO A 90 -7.01 3.04 7.07
CA PRO A 90 -5.75 3.52 6.50
C PRO A 90 -4.56 2.96 7.28
N ASP A 91 -3.37 2.97 6.67
CA ASP A 91 -2.09 2.49 7.24
C ASP A 91 -1.99 0.97 7.48
N LYS A 92 -3.05 0.19 7.21
CA LYS A 92 -3.02 -1.28 7.18
C LYS A 92 -2.50 -1.76 5.82
N ILE A 93 -1.18 -1.67 5.67
CA ILE A 93 -0.45 -1.94 4.42
C ILE A 93 0.36 -3.23 4.56
N ALA A 94 0.38 -4.05 3.50
CA ALA A 94 1.24 -5.21 3.36
C ALA A 94 2.15 -5.06 2.13
N ALA A 95 3.39 -5.56 2.25
CA ALA A 95 4.29 -5.66 1.10
C ALA A 95 3.88 -6.86 0.23
N GLY A 96 3.74 -6.65 -1.07
CA GLY A 96 3.57 -7.71 -2.04
C GLY A 96 4.90 -8.36 -2.42
N SER A 97 4.82 -9.59 -2.91
CA SER A 97 5.98 -10.33 -3.47
C SER A 97 6.62 -9.67 -4.70
N ASP A 98 5.96 -8.68 -5.30
CA ASP A 98 6.45 -7.81 -6.38
C ASP A 98 7.17 -6.54 -5.87
N GLY A 99 7.31 -6.38 -4.56
CA GLY A 99 7.89 -5.19 -3.92
C GLY A 99 7.03 -3.94 -4.08
N GLU A 100 5.73 -4.09 -4.28
CA GLU A 100 4.74 -3.01 -4.14
C GLU A 100 4.08 -3.07 -2.76
N GLU A 101 3.45 -1.97 -2.36
CA GLU A 101 2.65 -1.89 -1.13
C GLU A 101 1.16 -1.94 -1.46
N TYR A 102 0.43 -2.71 -0.64
CA TYR A 102 -0.98 -3.00 -0.83
C TYR A 102 -1.79 -2.66 0.42
N ASN A 103 -2.90 -1.96 0.22
CA ASN A 103 -3.90 -1.75 1.25
C ASN A 103 -4.66 -3.06 1.47
N VAL A 104 -4.55 -3.59 2.69
CA VAL A 104 -5.19 -4.85 3.10
C VAL A 104 -6.15 -4.67 4.28
N GLY A 105 -6.29 -3.43 4.78
CA GLY A 105 -7.17 -3.08 5.89
C GLY A 105 -8.65 -2.93 5.55
N PHE A 106 -9.16 -3.61 4.53
CA PHE A 106 -10.58 -3.53 4.18
C PHE A 106 -11.43 -4.32 5.16
N PHE A 107 -12.63 -3.82 5.47
CA PHE A 107 -13.48 -4.44 6.47
C PHE A 107 -14.97 -4.47 6.11
N ASP A 108 -15.44 -3.58 5.24
CA ASP A 108 -16.84 -3.55 4.80
C ASP A 108 -16.97 -2.92 3.40
N MET A 109 -18.09 -3.14 2.74
CA MET A 109 -18.36 -2.61 1.40
C MET A 109 -19.86 -2.42 1.18
N MET A 110 -20.21 -1.36 0.46
CA MET A 110 -21.57 -1.10 -0.01
C MET A 110 -21.60 -0.97 -1.53
N LEU A 111 -22.62 -1.54 -2.17
CA LEU A 111 -22.93 -1.26 -3.57
C LEU A 111 -24.01 -0.16 -3.59
N TYR A 112 -23.83 0.83 -4.46
CA TYR A 112 -24.78 1.91 -4.66
C TYR A 112 -25.36 1.83 -6.06
N TYR A 113 -26.66 2.09 -6.13
CA TYR A 113 -27.45 2.22 -7.35
C TYR A 113 -28.14 3.58 -7.27
N ASP A 114 -27.89 4.48 -8.23
CA ASP A 114 -28.47 5.84 -8.23
C ASP A 114 -28.33 6.57 -6.87
N GLU A 115 -27.14 6.49 -6.27
CA GLU A 115 -26.83 7.03 -4.92
C GLU A 115 -27.57 6.37 -3.75
N GLU A 116 -28.42 5.37 -4.01
CA GLU A 116 -29.09 4.59 -2.97
C GLU A 116 -28.27 3.35 -2.56
N PRO A 117 -28.10 3.10 -1.25
CA PRO A 117 -27.37 1.93 -0.76
C PRO A 117 -28.19 0.65 -0.97
N THR A 118 -27.54 -0.37 -1.51
CA THR A 118 -28.11 -1.72 -1.66
C THR A 118 -28.11 -2.49 -0.33
N ARG A 119 -28.71 -3.69 -0.33
CA ARG A 119 -28.59 -4.63 0.80
C ARG A 119 -27.60 -5.74 0.45
N ILE A 120 -26.49 -5.80 1.18
CA ILE A 120 -25.49 -6.87 1.04
C ILE A 120 -25.59 -7.88 2.19
N ARG A 121 -25.41 -9.16 1.87
CA ARG A 121 -25.23 -10.24 2.85
C ARG A 121 -24.10 -11.18 2.41
N ASN A 122 -23.57 -11.95 3.37
CA ASN A 122 -22.50 -12.91 3.15
C ASN A 122 -21.27 -12.27 2.45
N LEU A 123 -20.98 -11.01 2.77
CA LEU A 123 -19.80 -10.32 2.27
C LEU A 123 -18.56 -11.03 2.79
N SER A 124 -17.64 -11.32 1.88
CA SER A 124 -16.34 -11.90 2.18
C SER A 124 -15.28 -11.22 1.33
N PHE A 125 -14.11 -11.07 1.93
CA PHE A 125 -12.94 -10.57 1.23
C PHE A 125 -11.85 -11.62 1.17
N LYS A 126 -11.12 -11.64 0.06
CA LYS A 126 -9.93 -12.48 -0.13
C LYS A 126 -8.83 -11.62 -0.71
N LEU A 127 -7.62 -11.76 -0.17
CA LEU A 127 -6.44 -11.18 -0.76
C LEU A 127 -6.03 -11.94 -2.02
N LEU A 128 -5.60 -11.20 -3.04
CA LEU A 128 -5.07 -11.76 -4.28
C LEU A 128 -3.55 -11.62 -4.29
N PRO A 129 -2.82 -12.51 -4.98
CA PRO A 129 -1.42 -12.25 -5.28
C PRO A 129 -1.27 -10.87 -5.95
N PRO A 130 -0.21 -10.11 -5.63
CA PRO A 130 1.00 -10.55 -4.92
C PRO A 130 1.00 -10.32 -3.40
N ALA A 131 -0.09 -9.82 -2.81
CA ALA A 131 -0.21 -9.47 -1.39
C ALA A 131 -1.20 -10.38 -0.64
N ASN A 132 -0.94 -11.68 -0.64
CA ASN A 132 -1.81 -12.71 -0.05
C ASN A 132 -1.08 -13.70 0.86
N ASP A 133 0.06 -13.29 1.43
CA ASP A 133 0.80 -14.10 2.40
C ASP A 133 0.10 -14.11 3.78
N SER A 134 0.64 -14.91 4.71
CA SER A 134 0.07 -15.03 6.05
C SER A 134 0.10 -13.73 6.85
N TRP A 135 1.07 -12.86 6.57
CA TRP A 135 1.17 -11.55 7.22
C TRP A 135 0.08 -10.60 6.74
N ALA A 136 -0.11 -10.48 5.43
CA ALA A 136 -1.18 -9.71 4.82
C ALA A 136 -2.56 -10.22 5.27
N GLN A 137 -2.74 -11.54 5.36
CA GLN A 137 -3.97 -12.14 5.87
C GLN A 137 -4.21 -11.79 7.34
N SER A 138 -3.19 -11.79 8.19
CA SER A 138 -3.32 -11.37 9.60
C SER A 138 -3.77 -9.91 9.71
N ILE A 139 -3.25 -9.02 8.85
CA ILE A 139 -3.65 -7.61 8.84
C ILE A 139 -5.12 -7.46 8.40
N LEU A 140 -5.55 -8.25 7.40
CA LEU A 140 -6.94 -8.28 6.98
C LEU A 140 -7.85 -8.77 8.11
N ASP A 141 -7.49 -9.85 8.79
CA ASP A 141 -8.29 -10.40 9.89
C ASP A 141 -8.42 -9.38 11.03
N ASP A 142 -7.34 -8.69 11.37
CA ASP A 142 -7.35 -7.57 12.33
C ASP A 142 -8.28 -6.43 11.87
N ALA A 143 -8.27 -6.11 10.58
CA ALA A 143 -9.11 -5.04 10.02
C ALA A 143 -10.59 -5.42 10.04
N LEU A 144 -10.94 -6.66 9.72
CA LEU A 144 -12.32 -7.18 9.80
C LEU A 144 -12.84 -7.12 11.23
N GLN A 145 -12.02 -7.54 12.21
CA GLN A 145 -12.38 -7.45 13.63
C GLN A 145 -12.53 -5.98 14.08
N SER A 146 -11.56 -5.14 13.74
CA SER A 146 -11.57 -3.71 14.09
C SER A 146 -12.75 -2.98 13.46
N GLY A 147 -13.05 -3.28 12.20
CA GLY A 147 -14.18 -2.71 11.46
C GLY A 147 -15.53 -3.07 12.07
N SER A 148 -15.66 -4.28 12.61
CA SER A 148 -16.90 -4.70 13.31
C SER A 148 -17.20 -3.84 14.55
N LEU A 149 -16.18 -3.23 15.16
CA LEU A 149 -16.32 -2.33 16.32
C LEU A 149 -16.79 -0.91 15.92
N LEU A 150 -16.70 -0.53 14.64
CA LEU A 150 -17.14 0.79 14.17
C LEU A 150 -18.67 0.94 14.08
N GLY A 151 -19.42 -0.16 14.23
CA GLY A 151 -20.87 -0.17 14.13
C GLY A 151 -21.37 0.20 12.73
N LYS A 152 -22.47 0.95 12.64
CA LYS A 152 -23.09 1.31 11.36
C LYS A 152 -22.33 2.46 10.69
N ILE A 153 -21.49 2.13 9.71
CA ILE A 153 -20.71 3.13 8.95
C ILE A 153 -21.47 3.74 7.77
N TRP A 154 -22.49 3.05 7.24
CA TRP A 154 -23.27 3.47 6.06
C TRP A 154 -24.50 4.33 6.39
N SER A 155 -24.67 4.76 7.64
CA SER A 155 -25.86 5.51 8.10
C SER A 155 -25.51 6.93 8.56
N GLY A 156 -24.94 7.75 7.68
CA GLY A 156 -24.80 9.20 7.86
C GLY A 156 -23.52 9.70 8.53
N LYS A 157 -22.85 8.92 9.39
CA LYS A 157 -21.62 9.38 10.08
C LYS A 157 -20.50 9.77 9.11
N TYR A 158 -20.38 9.03 8.01
CA TYR A 158 -19.31 9.19 7.01
C TYR A 158 -19.85 9.56 5.62
N GLU A 159 -21.07 10.11 5.56
CA GLU A 159 -21.76 10.40 4.29
C GLU A 159 -20.89 11.25 3.36
N ARG A 160 -20.27 12.30 3.91
CA ARG A 160 -19.43 13.21 3.14
C ARG A 160 -18.21 12.52 2.56
N GLU A 161 -17.55 11.67 3.32
CA GLU A 161 -16.41 10.88 2.89
C GLU A 161 -16.80 9.86 1.81
N ILE A 162 -17.95 9.22 1.98
CA ILE A 162 -18.52 8.28 1.00
C ILE A 162 -18.86 9.01 -0.30
N THR A 163 -19.55 10.15 -0.25
CA THR A 163 -19.86 10.97 -1.45
C THR A 163 -18.57 11.40 -2.15
N LYS A 164 -17.56 11.86 -1.40
CA LYS A 164 -16.26 12.25 -1.96
C LYS A 164 -15.56 11.08 -2.65
N ALA A 165 -15.57 9.90 -2.05
CA ALA A 165 -14.99 8.70 -2.64
C ALA A 165 -15.75 8.27 -3.91
N SER A 166 -17.07 8.38 -3.88
CA SER A 166 -17.99 7.96 -4.95
C SER A 166 -18.00 8.90 -6.15
N ALA A 167 -17.54 10.14 -6.01
CA ALA A 167 -17.51 11.12 -7.09
C ALA A 167 -16.65 10.69 -8.29
N VAL A 168 -15.57 9.92 -8.06
CA VAL A 168 -14.70 9.42 -9.13
C VAL A 168 -14.32 7.95 -8.86
N PRO A 169 -15.23 6.99 -9.12
CA PRO A 169 -14.95 5.57 -8.92
C PRO A 169 -13.77 5.12 -9.78
N ILE A 170 -12.92 4.26 -9.22
CA ILE A 170 -11.81 3.67 -9.96
C ILE A 170 -12.35 2.65 -10.94
N ASP A 171 -12.07 2.85 -12.23
CA ASP A 171 -12.39 1.92 -13.30
C ASP A 171 -11.14 1.14 -13.75
N LYS A 172 -11.34 0.24 -14.71
CA LYS A 172 -10.24 -0.57 -15.25
C LYS A 172 -9.15 0.28 -15.90
N THR A 173 -9.52 1.35 -16.58
CA THR A 173 -8.57 2.25 -17.26
C THR A 173 -7.66 2.94 -16.24
N LYS A 174 -8.25 3.50 -15.19
CA LYS A 174 -7.52 4.15 -14.10
C LYS A 174 -6.61 3.18 -13.36
N LEU A 175 -7.02 1.91 -13.17
CA LEU A 175 -6.14 0.88 -12.63
C LEU A 175 -4.91 0.66 -13.54
N VAL A 176 -5.11 0.51 -14.85
CA VAL A 176 -4.00 0.35 -15.81
C VAL A 176 -3.07 1.57 -15.79
N ASP A 177 -3.63 2.78 -15.79
CA ASP A 177 -2.85 4.02 -15.72
C ASP A 177 -2.03 4.11 -14.42
N MET A 178 -2.61 3.70 -13.29
CA MET A 178 -1.90 3.63 -12.01
C MET A 178 -0.73 2.66 -12.08
N GLN A 179 -0.92 1.48 -12.68
CA GLN A 179 0.13 0.49 -12.88
C GLN A 179 1.27 1.04 -13.74
N GLN A 180 0.94 1.66 -14.89
CA GLN A 180 1.93 2.22 -15.81
C GLN A 180 2.71 3.37 -15.17
N LYS A 181 2.03 4.28 -14.45
CA LYS A 181 2.68 5.38 -13.72
C LYS A 181 3.64 4.87 -12.65
N ARG A 182 3.27 3.80 -11.93
CA ARG A 182 4.15 3.17 -10.94
C ARG A 182 5.38 2.52 -11.57
N GLN A 183 5.20 1.79 -12.66
CA GLN A 183 6.33 1.18 -13.39
C GLN A 183 7.29 2.24 -13.93
N ALA A 184 6.75 3.34 -14.49
CA ALA A 184 7.57 4.46 -14.95
C ALA A 184 8.33 5.14 -13.80
N ALA A 185 7.68 5.35 -12.64
CA ALA A 185 8.33 5.92 -11.46
C ALA A 185 9.46 5.02 -10.93
N LYS A 186 9.23 3.70 -10.86
CA LYS A 186 10.26 2.72 -10.47
C LYS A 186 11.45 2.71 -11.43
N ALA A 187 11.20 2.78 -12.73
CA ALA A 187 12.26 2.85 -13.74
C ALA A 187 13.10 4.14 -13.59
N ALA A 188 12.45 5.29 -13.40
CA ALA A 188 13.12 6.56 -13.18
C ALA A 188 13.94 6.59 -11.88
N GLU A 189 13.41 6.00 -10.79
CA GLU A 189 14.14 5.90 -9.53
C GLU A 189 15.36 4.96 -9.63
N ALA A 190 15.22 3.84 -10.34
CA ALA A 190 16.32 2.91 -10.58
C ALA A 190 17.43 3.56 -11.42
N GLU A 191 17.07 4.34 -12.46
CA GLU A 191 18.02 5.11 -13.26
C GLU A 191 18.76 6.14 -12.40
N ARG A 192 18.03 6.88 -11.54
CA ARG A 192 18.63 7.85 -10.62
C ARG A 192 19.62 7.19 -9.67
N LYS A 193 19.25 6.08 -9.04
CA LYS A 193 20.13 5.31 -8.13
C LYS A 193 21.36 4.77 -8.84
N ALA A 194 21.20 4.26 -10.07
CA ALA A 194 22.33 3.77 -10.87
C ALA A 194 23.32 4.88 -11.22
N LYS A 195 22.81 6.08 -11.56
CA LYS A 195 23.63 7.26 -11.84
C LYS A 195 24.38 7.74 -10.59
N GLU A 196 23.68 7.84 -9.46
CA GLU A 196 24.29 8.21 -8.17
C GLU A 196 25.39 7.21 -7.75
N GLU A 197 25.18 5.91 -7.96
CA GLU A 197 26.18 4.90 -7.67
C GLU A 197 27.37 4.93 -8.64
N ALA A 198 27.13 5.18 -9.92
CA ALA A 198 28.19 5.38 -10.91
C ALA A 198 29.06 6.60 -10.55
N ASP A 199 28.45 7.71 -10.18
CA ASP A 199 29.14 8.93 -9.74
C ASP A 199 29.93 8.69 -8.45
N ARG A 200 29.37 7.96 -7.48
CA ARG A 200 30.09 7.56 -6.25
C ARG A 200 31.31 6.72 -6.58
N ARG A 201 31.17 5.69 -7.41
CA ARG A 201 32.29 4.81 -7.81
C ARG A 201 33.35 5.56 -8.60
N ALA A 202 32.96 6.53 -9.44
CA ALA A 202 33.91 7.38 -10.17
C ALA A 202 34.72 8.26 -9.22
N ARG A 203 34.08 8.88 -8.21
CA ARG A 203 34.75 9.67 -7.16
C ARG A 203 35.71 8.83 -6.33
N GLU A 204 35.30 7.63 -5.90
CA GLU A 204 36.17 6.72 -5.14
C GLU A 204 37.40 6.26 -5.95
N LYS A 205 37.24 6.01 -7.25
CA LYS A 205 38.36 5.69 -8.15
C LYS A 205 39.30 6.88 -8.33
N ALA A 206 38.77 8.08 -8.51
CA ALA A 206 39.57 9.30 -8.60
C ALA A 206 40.37 9.55 -7.31
N GLU A 207 39.74 9.39 -6.15
CA GLU A 207 40.40 9.58 -4.85
C GLU A 207 41.49 8.53 -4.59
N LYS A 208 41.26 7.27 -4.97
CA LYS A 208 42.28 6.20 -4.90
C LYS A 208 43.45 6.47 -5.86
N ALA A 209 43.17 6.97 -7.05
CA ALA A 209 44.20 7.32 -8.03
C ALA A 209 45.07 8.52 -7.57
N GLU A 210 44.46 9.55 -6.98
CA GLU A 210 45.17 10.67 -6.36
C GLU A 210 46.07 10.21 -5.21
N LYS A 211 45.56 9.38 -4.30
CA LYS A 211 46.34 8.80 -3.19
C LYS A 211 47.51 7.95 -3.69
N ALA A 212 47.35 7.24 -4.81
CA ALA A 212 48.42 6.47 -5.44
C ALA A 212 49.51 7.37 -6.04
N LYS A 213 49.13 8.43 -6.78
CA LYS A 213 50.06 9.43 -7.33
C LYS A 213 50.83 10.17 -6.24
N PHE A 214 50.19 10.51 -5.12
CA PHE A 214 50.85 11.17 -3.99
C PHE A 214 51.88 10.24 -3.29
N LYS A 215 51.59 8.93 -3.21
CA LYS A 215 52.52 7.94 -2.67
C LYS A 215 53.71 7.67 -3.59
N SER A 216 53.54 7.68 -4.92
CA SER A 216 54.66 7.48 -5.85
C SER A 216 55.61 8.68 -5.86
N LYS A 217 55.09 9.92 -5.90
CA LYS A 217 55.93 11.14 -5.78
C LYS A 217 56.76 11.18 -4.50
N LYS A 218 56.20 10.76 -3.35
CA LYS A 218 56.96 10.66 -2.08
C LYS A 218 58.08 9.60 -2.09
N HIS A 219 58.06 8.66 -3.04
CA HIS A 219 59.07 7.61 -3.16
C HIS A 219 60.17 7.98 -4.16
N ASP A 220 59.82 8.70 -5.24
CA ASP A 220 60.77 9.12 -6.28
C ASP A 220 61.64 10.33 -5.89
N ASP A 221 61.23 11.16 -4.93
CA ASP A 221 62.00 12.34 -4.47
C ASP A 221 62.98 12.05 -3.30
N LEU A 222 63.42 10.80 -3.12
CA LEU A 222 64.50 10.49 -2.16
C LEU A 222 65.87 10.71 -2.82
N ASP A 223 66.38 11.94 -2.69
CA ASP A 223 67.77 12.26 -3.00
C ASP A 223 68.73 11.60 -1.98
N CYS A 224 69.25 10.44 -2.37
CA CYS A 224 70.19 9.63 -1.59
C CYS A 224 71.56 10.32 -1.36
N SER A 225 71.80 11.49 -1.97
CA SER A 225 73.03 12.27 -1.78
C SER A 225 72.93 13.31 -0.63
N SER A 226 71.74 13.51 -0.04
CA SER A 226 71.56 14.52 1.00
C SER A 226 72.10 14.10 2.38
N ARG A 227 72.85 15.00 3.04
CA ARG A 227 73.48 14.75 4.37
C ARG A 227 72.49 14.61 5.54
N LYS A 228 71.19 14.84 5.35
CA LYS A 228 70.16 14.86 6.41
C LYS A 228 69.19 13.67 6.33
N LEU A 229 69.68 12.47 5.99
CA LEU A 229 68.86 11.25 5.98
C LEU A 229 68.80 10.58 7.36
N THR A 230 67.62 10.13 7.76
CA THR A 230 67.44 9.29 8.97
C THR A 230 67.98 7.87 8.76
N ALA A 231 68.30 7.16 9.84
CA ALA A 231 68.90 5.82 9.79
C ALA A 231 68.08 4.80 8.97
N LYS A 232 66.74 4.90 9.00
CA LYS A 232 65.83 4.05 8.23
C LYS A 232 65.85 4.36 6.72
N GLN A 233 66.03 5.63 6.35
CA GLN A 233 66.13 6.07 4.95
C GLN A 233 67.49 5.69 4.33
N LYS A 234 68.59 5.81 5.09
CA LYS A 234 69.94 5.37 4.64
C LYS A 234 69.99 3.88 4.30
N ARG A 235 69.34 3.03 5.11
CA ARG A 235 69.23 1.58 4.82
C ARG A 235 68.49 1.30 3.51
N ARG A 236 67.52 2.13 3.15
CA ARG A 236 66.69 1.94 1.94
C ARG A 236 67.43 2.34 0.66
N CYS A 237 68.23 3.42 0.68
CA CYS A 237 69.13 3.77 -0.44
C CYS A 237 70.16 2.65 -0.69
N LYS A 238 70.78 2.13 0.38
CA LYS A 238 71.81 1.08 0.31
C LYS A 238 71.30 -0.25 -0.26
N MET A 239 70.04 -0.62 -0.03
CA MET A 239 69.46 -1.85 -0.60
C MET A 239 68.98 -1.70 -2.05
N ASN A 240 68.69 -0.48 -2.50
CA ASN A 240 68.20 -0.22 -3.87
C ASN A 240 69.32 0.18 -4.86
N GLY A 241 70.59 0.11 -4.45
CA GLY A 241 71.74 0.33 -5.33
C GLY A 241 71.90 1.76 -5.87
N LYS A 242 71.27 2.76 -5.23
CA LYS A 242 71.44 4.19 -5.52
C LYS A 242 72.27 4.87 -4.44
#